data_AF-M1K9Y7-F1
#
_entry.id   AF-M1K9Y7-F1
#
_cell.length_a   1.000
_cell.length_b   1.000
_cell.length_c   1.000
_cell.angle_alpha   90.00
_cell.angle_beta   90.00
_cell.angle_gamma   90.00
#
_symmetry.space_group_name_H-M   'P 1'
#
loop_
_entity.id
_entity.type
_entity.pdbx_description
1 polymer ?
#
loop_
_entity_poly.entity_id
_entity_poly.type
_entity_poly.pdbx_seq_one_letter_code
_entity_poly.pdbx_strand_id
1 'polypeptide(L)'
;MAYLLEKANGSRCVLEAVKVEPFTQKQFADMIKEAHSRTQDYYLARVQCKSSSEDGKNIYYCYDARQLCKYIFEMVISTEGRKIRIKNFKDPINQEQIHEISFFKLRYDSDTPLRAEYVGNQANFLENNCFRSKIFYQENALDALSVNFQFGPQKKRIPIINKRKIFTVFVMVVVILVIGTLVAMIAEKESSRPPSPFKLPIGKGKSI
;
A
#
# COMPACT_ATOMS: atom_id res chain seq x y z
N MET A 1 8.08 31.88 25.45
CA MET A 1 6.76 32.02 24.79
C MET A 1 6.19 30.62 24.59
N ALA A 2 4.89 30.42 24.80
CA ALA A 2 4.24 29.12 24.74
C ALA A 2 2.95 29.22 23.92
N TYR A 3 2.73 28.30 22.98
CA TYR A 3 1.57 28.32 22.08
C TYR A 3 0.56 27.25 22.46
N LEU A 4 -0.73 27.60 22.44
CA LEU A 4 -1.84 26.70 22.72
C LEU A 4 -2.26 25.96 21.45
N LEU A 5 -2.20 24.64 21.48
CA LEU A 5 -2.68 23.74 20.43
C LEU A 5 -4.11 23.31 20.76
N GLU A 6 -5.10 23.81 20.01
CA GLU A 6 -6.51 23.49 20.23
C GLU A 6 -7.09 22.65 19.08
N LYS A 7 -7.65 21.49 19.45
CA LYS A 7 -8.46 20.64 18.57
C LYS A 7 -9.86 20.56 19.17
N ALA A 8 -10.90 20.73 18.36
CA ALA A 8 -12.29 20.58 18.82
C ALA A 8 -12.46 19.18 19.47
N ASN A 9 -13.02 19.14 20.68
CA ASN A 9 -13.20 17.93 21.50
C ASN A 9 -11.89 17.16 21.85
N GLY A 10 -10.73 17.83 21.84
CA GLY A 10 -9.43 17.23 22.18
C GLY A 10 -8.75 17.89 23.38
N SER A 11 -7.76 17.22 23.95
CA SER A 11 -6.92 17.77 25.02
C SER A 11 -6.14 19.00 24.53
N ARG A 12 -6.21 20.08 25.29
CA ARG A 12 -5.34 21.26 25.10
C ARG A 12 -3.89 20.85 25.37
N CYS A 13 -3.01 21.18 24.44
CA CYS A 13 -1.59 20.91 24.57
C CYS A 13 -0.81 22.21 24.34
N VAL A 14 0.35 22.33 24.96
CA VAL A 14 1.19 23.53 24.88
C VAL A 14 2.44 23.21 24.09
N LEU A 15 2.72 24.00 23.05
CA LEU A 15 4.03 24.02 22.41
C LEU A 15 4.94 24.99 23.16
N GLU A 16 6.04 24.48 23.67
CA GLU A 16 7.14 25.30 24.19
C GLU A 16 7.96 25.85 23.02
N ALA A 17 7.86 27.15 22.74
CA ALA A 17 8.50 27.74 21.56
C ALA A 17 10.04 27.70 21.59
N VAL A 18 10.62 27.61 22.79
CA VAL A 18 12.06 27.54 23.03
C VAL A 18 12.62 26.14 22.74
N LYS A 19 11.74 25.13 22.63
CA LYS A 19 12.14 23.77 22.30
C LYS A 19 12.75 23.72 20.90
N VAL A 20 13.85 22.99 20.78
CA VAL A 20 14.53 22.75 19.51
C VAL A 20 13.76 21.68 18.72
N GLU A 21 13.51 21.96 17.45
CA GLU A 21 12.84 21.03 16.55
C GLU A 21 13.84 19.98 16.04
N PRO A 22 13.53 18.68 16.14
CA PRO A 22 14.52 17.62 15.91
C PRO A 22 15.09 17.51 14.49
N PHE A 23 14.33 17.87 13.45
CA PHE A 23 14.82 17.74 12.06
C PHE A 23 15.70 18.91 11.63
N THR A 24 15.32 20.13 11.99
CA THR A 24 15.96 21.37 11.57
C THR A 24 17.03 21.86 12.55
N GLN A 25 17.00 21.36 13.79
CA GLN A 25 17.87 21.81 14.88
C GLN A 25 17.72 23.32 15.19
N LYS A 26 16.61 23.93 14.77
CA LYS A 26 16.23 25.32 15.08
C LYS A 26 15.17 25.34 16.17
N GLN A 27 15.08 26.42 16.94
CA GLN A 27 13.96 26.59 17.88
C GLN A 27 12.66 26.81 17.10
N PHE A 28 11.54 26.31 17.65
CA PHE A 28 10.23 26.59 17.07
C PHE A 28 9.95 28.10 16.95
N ALA A 29 10.35 28.89 17.95
CA ALA A 29 10.18 30.34 17.94
C ALA A 29 10.86 31.00 16.72
N ASP A 30 12.08 30.57 16.38
CA ASP A 30 12.84 31.12 15.25
C ASP A 30 12.20 30.74 13.92
N MET A 31 11.76 29.49 13.77
CA MET A 31 11.10 29.02 12.56
C MET A 31 9.74 29.69 12.34
N ILE A 32 8.96 29.87 13.41
CA ILE A 32 7.69 30.60 13.36
C ILE A 32 7.94 32.04 12.91
N LYS A 33 8.92 32.71 13.53
CA LYS A 33 9.30 34.08 13.17
C LYS A 33 9.79 34.18 11.72
N GLU A 34 10.55 33.19 11.25
CA GLU A 34 11.04 33.13 9.86
C GLU A 34 9.89 32.95 8.85
N ALA A 35 8.89 32.13 9.17
CA ALA A 35 7.70 31.98 8.31
C ALA A 35 6.85 33.27 8.30
N HIS A 36 6.61 33.84 9.49
CA HIS A 36 5.80 35.05 9.63
C HIS A 36 6.46 36.27 9.00
N SER A 37 7.80 36.40 9.05
CA SER A 37 8.53 37.48 8.37
C SER A 37 8.41 37.41 6.84
N ARG A 38 8.08 36.24 6.29
CA ARG A 38 7.78 36.00 4.87
C ARG A 38 6.28 36.06 4.57
N THR A 39 5.45 36.52 5.51
CA THR A 39 3.98 36.55 5.39
C THR A 39 3.35 35.18 5.13
N GLN A 40 3.91 34.14 5.75
CA GLN A 40 3.45 32.75 5.59
C GLN A 40 2.95 32.17 6.91
N ASP A 41 1.85 31.42 6.86
CA ASP A 41 1.32 30.66 8.00
C ASP A 41 2.26 29.52 8.40
N TYR A 42 2.64 29.42 9.66
CA TYR A 42 3.50 28.31 10.10
C TYR A 42 2.69 27.06 10.44
N TYR A 43 3.10 25.89 9.95
CA TYR A 43 2.41 24.63 10.16
C TYR A 43 3.17 23.69 11.12
N LEU A 44 2.47 23.23 12.15
CA LEU A 44 2.95 22.26 13.13
C LEU A 44 2.26 20.92 12.96
N ALA A 45 2.97 19.85 13.24
CA ALA A 45 2.40 18.51 13.35
C ALA A 45 2.56 18.00 14.79
N ARG A 46 1.45 17.57 15.39
CA ARG A 46 1.40 16.89 16.67
C ARG A 46 1.22 15.40 16.41
N VAL A 47 2.18 14.62 16.83
CA VAL A 47 2.18 13.16 16.77
C VAL A 47 1.71 12.62 18.11
N GLN A 48 0.68 11.78 18.09
CA GLN A 48 0.28 10.96 19.22
C GLN A 48 0.81 9.54 18.98
N CYS A 49 1.69 9.08 19.85
CA CYS A 49 2.15 7.68 19.81
C CYS A 49 1.17 6.77 20.55
N LYS A 50 1.12 5.50 20.17
CA LYS A 50 0.40 4.49 20.96
C LYS A 50 1.13 4.33 22.29
N SER A 51 0.52 4.75 23.38
CA SER A 51 1.07 4.54 24.73
C SER A 51 1.14 3.04 25.02
N SER A 52 2.34 2.53 25.30
CA SER A 52 2.53 1.26 26.01
C SER A 52 2.51 1.43 27.53
N SER A 53 2.44 2.67 28.01
CA SER A 53 2.50 3.03 29.42
C SER A 53 1.17 2.72 30.12
N GLU A 54 1.24 1.95 31.21
CA GLU A 54 0.13 1.55 32.09
C GLU A 54 -0.64 2.75 32.69
N ASP A 55 -0.03 3.94 32.71
CA ASP A 55 -0.59 5.18 33.28
C ASP A 55 -1.64 5.89 32.40
N GLY A 56 -1.94 5.39 31.20
CA GLY A 56 -3.00 5.93 30.33
C GLY A 56 -2.78 7.36 29.82
N LYS A 57 -1.63 7.98 30.08
CA LYS A 57 -1.29 9.33 29.58
C LYS A 57 -0.82 9.25 28.13
N ASN A 58 -1.57 9.88 27.24
CA ASN A 58 -1.17 10.05 25.84
C ASN A 58 0.07 10.95 25.76
N ILE A 59 1.16 10.42 25.21
CA ILE A 59 2.37 11.20 24.95
C ILE A 59 2.23 11.87 23.57
N TYR A 60 2.44 13.19 23.55
CA TYR A 60 2.37 13.99 22.34
C TYR A 60 3.72 14.60 22.02
N TYR A 61 4.14 14.46 20.77
CA TYR A 61 5.36 15.07 20.25
C TYR A 61 4.98 16.11 19.19
N CYS A 62 5.68 17.25 19.18
CA CYS A 62 5.46 18.31 18.21
C CYS A 62 6.66 18.40 17.26
N TYR A 63 6.37 18.57 15.98
CA TYR A 63 7.34 18.66 14.90
C TYR A 63 6.96 19.78 13.94
N ASP A 64 7.94 20.25 13.16
CA ASP A 64 7.67 21.01 11.95
C ASP A 64 6.86 20.12 10.98
N ALA A 65 5.68 20.60 10.54
CA ALA A 65 4.79 19.78 9.73
C ALA A 65 5.43 19.37 8.40
N ARG A 66 6.19 20.29 7.78
CA ARG A 66 6.82 20.05 6.48
C ARG A 66 7.88 18.96 6.60
N GLN A 67 8.77 19.04 7.60
CA GLN A 67 9.82 18.03 7.79
C GLN A 67 9.24 16.67 8.18
N LEU A 68 8.27 16.63 9.09
CA LEU A 68 7.62 15.38 9.46
C LEU A 68 6.95 14.72 8.25
N CYS A 69 6.28 15.50 7.40
CA CYS A 69 5.64 14.97 6.21
C CYS A 69 6.64 14.35 5.22
N LYS A 70 7.83 14.96 5.04
CA LYS A 70 8.90 14.39 4.22
C LYS A 70 9.43 13.05 4.75
N TYR A 71 9.39 12.86 6.06
CA TYR A 71 9.82 11.63 6.71
C TYR A 71 8.76 10.52 6.62
N ILE A 72 7.50 10.85 6.95
CA ILE A 72 6.39 9.89 7.08
C ILE A 72 5.81 9.48 5.73
N PHE A 73 5.72 10.39 4.76
CA PHE A 73 5.03 10.18 3.50
C PHE A 73 5.98 10.12 2.31
N GLU A 74 5.57 9.41 1.27
CA GLU A 74 6.26 9.35 -0.01
C GLU A 74 5.27 9.52 -1.17
N MET A 75 5.76 10.04 -2.29
CA MET A 75 5.04 10.01 -3.55
C MET A 75 5.34 8.71 -4.28
N VAL A 76 4.30 7.93 -4.54
CA VAL A 76 4.38 6.73 -5.35
C VAL A 76 3.89 7.02 -6.76
N ILE A 77 4.73 6.75 -7.75
CA ILE A 77 4.38 6.85 -9.17
C ILE A 77 4.21 5.42 -9.71
N SER A 78 3.00 5.10 -10.17
CA SER A 78 2.65 3.81 -10.75
C SER A 78 1.90 3.99 -12.08
N THR A 79 1.53 2.87 -12.72
CA THR A 79 0.70 2.86 -13.93
C THR A 79 -0.71 3.44 -13.71
N GLU A 80 -1.17 3.53 -12.46
CA GLU A 80 -2.46 4.12 -12.08
C GLU A 80 -2.37 5.65 -11.90
N GLY A 81 -1.15 6.20 -11.90
CA GLY A 81 -0.88 7.62 -11.68
C GLY A 81 0.01 7.89 -10.47
N ARG A 82 -0.03 9.14 -9.99
CA ARG A 82 0.74 9.62 -8.84
C ARG A 82 -0.15 9.62 -7.61
N LYS A 83 0.30 9.00 -6.52
CA LYS A 83 -0.40 9.00 -5.23
C LYS A 83 0.55 9.14 -4.07
N ILE A 84 0.12 9.84 -3.03
CA ILE A 84 0.88 9.91 -1.77
C ILE A 84 0.54 8.67 -0.94
N ARG A 85 1.55 8.07 -0.31
CA ARG A 85 1.41 6.96 0.62
C ARG A 85 2.22 7.19 1.87
N ILE A 86 1.89 6.45 2.91
CA ILE A 86 2.70 6.39 4.13
C ILE A 86 3.90 5.47 3.86
N LYS A 87 5.11 6.01 4.04
CA LYS A 87 6.39 5.31 3.94
C LYS A 87 6.76 4.64 5.26
N ASN A 88 6.72 5.40 6.36
CA ASN A 88 6.99 4.94 7.71
C ASN A 88 5.98 5.57 8.67
N PHE A 89 5.33 4.78 9.53
CA PHE A 89 4.36 5.30 10.50
C PHE A 89 4.85 5.15 11.94
N LYS A 90 6.12 5.52 12.14
CA LYS A 90 6.79 5.54 13.43
C LYS A 90 7.32 6.93 13.73
N ASP A 91 7.34 7.28 15.02
CA ASP A 91 7.92 8.51 15.50
C ASP A 91 9.41 8.58 15.09
N PRO A 92 9.88 9.67 14.48
CA PRO A 92 11.24 9.75 13.96
C PRO A 92 12.32 9.66 15.05
N ILE A 93 12.02 10.07 16.28
CA ILE A 93 12.99 10.16 17.36
C ILE A 93 12.92 8.92 18.25
N ASN A 94 11.73 8.60 18.76
CA ASN A 94 11.52 7.52 19.71
C ASN A 94 11.23 6.18 19.03
N GLN A 95 11.01 6.17 17.72
CA GLN A 95 10.71 4.97 16.92
C GLN A 95 9.44 4.21 17.36
N GLU A 96 8.58 4.86 18.14
CA GLU A 96 7.29 4.35 18.59
C GLU A 96 6.26 4.37 17.46
N GLN A 97 5.27 3.46 17.52
CA GLN A 97 4.20 3.42 16.53
C GLN A 97 3.29 4.64 16.67
N ILE A 98 3.15 5.41 15.60
CA ILE A 98 2.23 6.55 15.56
C ILE A 98 0.79 6.04 15.56
N HIS A 99 -0.05 6.67 16.38
CA HIS A 99 -1.49 6.47 16.39
C HIS A 99 -2.20 7.50 15.51
N GLU A 100 -1.93 8.78 15.72
CA GLU A 100 -2.53 9.90 15.01
C GLU A 100 -1.50 11.01 14.76
N ILE A 101 -1.62 11.71 13.63
CA ILE A 101 -0.92 12.96 13.34
C ILE A 101 -1.98 14.05 13.15
N SER A 102 -1.99 15.04 14.03
CA SER A 102 -2.85 16.22 13.93
C SER A 102 -2.02 17.42 13.48
N PHE A 103 -2.51 18.17 12.51
CA PHE A 103 -1.85 19.36 11.98
C PHE A 103 -2.50 20.63 12.52
N PHE A 104 -1.65 21.59 12.85
CA PHE A 104 -2.04 22.88 13.40
C PHE A 104 -1.40 24.01 12.60
N LYS A 105 -2.09 25.13 12.50
CA LYS A 105 -1.69 26.32 11.77
C LYS A 105 -1.55 27.51 12.71
N LEU A 106 -0.40 28.17 12.67
CA LEU A 106 -0.14 29.44 13.32
C LEU A 106 -0.19 30.54 12.26
N ARG A 107 -1.29 31.29 12.27
CA ARG A 107 -1.52 32.39 11.34
C ARG A 107 -0.50 33.50 11.52
N TYR A 108 0.02 34.03 10.41
CA TYR A 108 0.94 35.16 10.44
C TYR A 108 0.25 36.48 10.82
N ASP A 109 -1.04 36.61 10.51
CA ASP A 109 -1.86 37.82 10.67
C ASP A 109 -2.79 37.78 11.90
N SER A 110 -2.55 36.86 12.84
CA SER A 110 -3.46 36.66 13.96
C SER A 110 -3.29 37.71 15.06
N ASP A 111 -4.40 38.34 15.44
CA ASP A 111 -4.54 39.12 16.68
C ASP A 111 -4.32 38.27 17.95
N THR A 112 -4.36 36.94 17.81
CA THR A 112 -4.08 35.96 18.87
C THR A 112 -2.83 35.14 18.52
N PRO A 113 -1.61 35.71 18.65
CA PRO A 113 -0.39 35.08 18.18
C PRO A 113 -0.07 33.76 18.87
N LEU A 114 -0.63 33.52 20.07
CA LEU A 114 -0.35 32.34 20.89
C LEU A 114 -1.23 31.12 20.57
N ARG A 115 -2.19 31.20 19.65
CA ARG A 115 -3.15 30.12 19.39
C ARG A 115 -2.88 29.46 18.04
N ALA A 116 -2.69 28.14 18.06
CA ALA A 116 -2.59 27.34 16.85
C ALA A 116 -3.94 26.69 16.53
N GLU A 117 -4.40 26.86 15.30
CA GLU A 117 -5.69 26.34 14.81
C GLU A 117 -5.51 24.93 14.25
N TYR A 118 -6.31 23.97 14.69
CA TYR A 118 -6.35 22.65 14.04
C TYR A 118 -6.85 22.76 12.59
N VAL A 119 -6.13 22.14 11.65
CA VAL A 119 -6.43 22.23 10.21
C VAL A 119 -6.66 20.88 9.53
N GLY A 120 -6.32 19.76 10.17
CA GLY A 120 -6.55 18.42 9.62
C GLY A 120 -5.68 17.35 10.26
N ASN A 121 -5.83 16.11 9.81
CA ASN A 121 -5.03 14.96 10.27
C ASN A 121 -4.32 14.24 9.10
N GLN A 122 -3.69 13.10 9.39
CA GLN A 122 -3.00 12.30 8.38
C GLN A 122 -3.90 11.84 7.21
N ALA A 123 -5.19 11.57 7.47
CA ALA A 123 -6.12 11.16 6.40
C ALA A 123 -6.40 12.34 5.47
N ASN A 124 -6.66 13.53 6.03
CA ASN A 124 -6.81 14.75 5.24
C ASN A 124 -5.56 15.04 4.40
N PHE A 125 -4.36 14.79 4.94
CA PHE A 125 -3.10 14.96 4.21
C PHE A 125 -2.98 14.02 3.01
N LEU A 126 -3.43 12.77 3.12
CA LEU A 126 -3.38 11.80 2.02
C LEU A 126 -4.38 12.14 0.90
N GLU A 127 -5.54 12.68 1.24
CA GLU A 127 -6.63 12.93 0.29
C GLU A 127 -6.53 14.31 -0.38
N ASN A 128 -6.22 15.37 0.38
CA ASN A 128 -6.40 16.75 -0.07
C ASN A 128 -5.11 17.41 -0.56
N ASN A 129 -5.05 17.70 -1.87
CA ASN A 129 -3.89 18.37 -2.48
C ASN A 129 -3.70 19.83 -2.05
N CYS A 130 -4.80 20.57 -1.84
CA CYS A 130 -4.76 21.94 -1.37
C CYS A 130 -4.16 22.00 0.04
N PHE A 131 -4.54 21.04 0.91
CA PHE A 131 -3.99 20.95 2.25
C PHE A 131 -2.47 20.67 2.24
N ARG A 132 -2.01 19.73 1.39
CA ARG A 132 -0.57 19.49 1.19
C ARG A 132 0.16 20.73 0.71
N SER A 133 -0.35 21.38 -0.33
CA SER A 133 0.29 22.57 -0.92
C SER A 133 0.46 23.70 0.09
N LYS A 134 -0.45 23.83 1.06
CA LYS A 134 -0.33 24.79 2.16
C LYS A 134 0.83 24.47 3.11
N ILE A 135 0.99 23.20 3.51
CA ILE A 135 2.09 22.76 4.40
C ILE A 135 3.46 22.97 3.72
N PHE A 136 3.53 22.85 2.40
CA PHE A 136 4.75 23.04 1.62
C PHE A 136 4.90 24.46 1.03
N TYR A 137 4.11 25.45 1.48
CA TYR A 137 4.20 26.85 1.02
C TYR A 137 4.12 27.03 -0.50
N GLN A 138 3.20 26.32 -1.16
CA GLN A 138 3.02 26.34 -2.61
C GLN A 138 4.21 25.82 -3.43
N GLU A 139 5.27 25.29 -2.81
CA GLU A 139 6.13 24.32 -3.49
C GLU A 139 5.24 23.13 -3.88
N ASN A 140 5.41 22.60 -5.10
CA ASN A 140 4.71 21.38 -5.50
C ASN A 140 5.01 20.31 -4.44
N ALA A 141 4.01 19.96 -3.63
CA ALA A 141 4.18 18.96 -2.56
C ALA A 141 4.68 17.61 -3.12
N LEU A 142 4.41 17.36 -4.42
CA LEU A 142 4.95 16.24 -5.19
C LEU A 142 6.48 16.30 -5.31
N ASP A 143 7.07 17.47 -5.53
CA ASP A 143 8.52 17.64 -5.70
C ASP A 143 9.25 17.63 -4.34
N ALA A 144 8.53 17.94 -3.26
CA ALA A 144 9.10 18.01 -1.92
C ALA A 144 9.17 16.65 -1.18
N LEU A 145 8.33 15.68 -1.56
CA LEU A 145 8.29 14.34 -0.96
C LEU A 145 9.23 13.37 -1.71
N SER A 146 9.79 12.40 -0.99
CA SER A 146 10.60 11.35 -1.64
C SER A 146 9.75 10.55 -2.63
N VAL A 147 10.33 10.25 -3.81
CA VAL A 147 9.62 9.59 -4.92
C VAL A 147 9.99 8.11 -4.98
N ASN A 148 8.96 7.26 -5.06
CA ASN A 148 9.09 5.82 -5.19
C ASN A 148 8.39 5.36 -6.48
N PHE A 149 9.16 4.79 -7.41
CA PHE A 149 8.66 4.31 -8.69
C PHE A 149 8.24 2.84 -8.59
N GLN A 150 6.93 2.60 -8.67
CA GLN A 150 6.35 1.25 -8.71
C GLN A 150 6.03 0.84 -10.14
N PHE A 151 7.03 0.98 -11.04
CA PHE A 151 7.00 0.43 -12.40
C PHE A 151 7.61 -0.97 -12.43
N GLY A 152 7.19 -1.84 -11.51
CA GLY A 152 7.51 -3.26 -11.65
C GLY A 152 6.70 -3.85 -12.81
N PRO A 153 7.19 -4.87 -13.53
CA PRO A 153 6.27 -5.71 -14.26
C PRO A 153 5.24 -6.14 -13.23
N GLN A 154 3.94 -5.94 -13.51
CA GLN A 154 2.91 -6.63 -12.74
C GLN A 154 3.44 -8.05 -12.64
N LYS A 155 3.82 -8.51 -11.44
CA LYS A 155 3.94 -9.94 -11.18
C LYS A 155 2.50 -10.40 -11.33
N LYS A 156 2.03 -10.55 -12.58
CA LYS A 156 1.12 -11.60 -12.96
C LYS A 156 1.78 -12.78 -12.28
N ARG A 157 1.22 -13.18 -11.13
CA ARG A 157 1.59 -14.42 -10.49
C ARG A 157 1.39 -15.41 -11.62
N ILE A 158 2.46 -15.78 -12.31
CA ILE A 158 2.43 -16.90 -13.23
C ILE A 158 1.92 -18.00 -12.30
N PRO A 159 0.68 -18.47 -12.48
CA PRO A 159 0.11 -19.41 -11.53
C PRO A 159 1.11 -20.56 -11.51
N ILE A 160 1.74 -20.77 -10.36
CA ILE A 160 2.72 -21.83 -10.18
C ILE A 160 1.94 -23.08 -10.49
N ILE A 161 2.11 -23.62 -11.70
CA ILE A 161 1.37 -24.78 -12.14
C ILE A 161 1.75 -25.87 -11.14
N ASN A 162 0.76 -26.30 -10.36
CA ASN A 162 0.97 -27.25 -9.29
C ASN A 162 1.60 -28.50 -9.89
N LYS A 163 2.82 -28.88 -9.45
CA LYS A 163 3.56 -30.04 -9.97
C LYS A 163 2.71 -31.31 -9.98
N ARG A 164 1.76 -31.42 -9.04
CA ARG A 164 0.77 -32.51 -9.01
C ARG A 164 -0.14 -32.53 -10.23
N LYS A 165 -0.65 -31.37 -10.69
CA LYS A 165 -1.51 -31.29 -11.88
C LYS A 165 -0.76 -31.68 -13.16
N ILE A 166 0.51 -31.27 -13.29
CA ILE A 166 1.36 -31.67 -14.43
C ILE A 166 1.58 -33.18 -14.42
N PHE A 167 1.89 -33.76 -13.26
CA PHE A 167 2.07 -35.20 -13.11
C PHE A 167 0.79 -35.98 -13.45
N THR A 168 -0.38 -35.52 -12.98
CA THR A 168 -1.67 -36.15 -13.31
C THR A 168 -1.96 -36.11 -14.81
N VAL A 169 -1.72 -34.98 -15.47
CA VAL A 169 -1.90 -34.85 -16.93
C VAL A 169 -0.94 -35.78 -17.68
N PHE A 170 0.32 -35.86 -17.25
CA PHE A 170 1.31 -36.75 -17.85
C PHE A 170 0.90 -38.23 -17.72
N VAL A 171 0.49 -38.66 -16.52
CA VAL A 171 -0.01 -40.03 -16.31
C VAL A 171 -1.23 -40.31 -17.17
N MET A 172 -2.14 -39.35 -17.32
CA MET A 172 -3.33 -39.53 -18.15
C MET A 172 -2.97 -39.72 -19.64
N VAL A 173 -2.00 -38.97 -20.16
CA VAL A 173 -1.49 -39.15 -21.53
C VAL A 173 -0.88 -40.53 -21.72
N VAL A 174 -0.08 -41.02 -20.76
CA VAL A 174 0.48 -42.37 -20.81
C VAL A 174 -0.61 -43.44 -20.83
N VAL A 175 -1.64 -43.29 -20.01
CA VAL A 175 -2.78 -44.23 -19.98
C VAL A 175 -3.52 -44.26 -21.32
N ILE A 176 -3.78 -43.10 -21.94
CA ILE A 176 -4.40 -43.04 -23.27
C ILE A 176 -3.56 -43.78 -24.31
N LEU A 177 -2.24 -43.58 -24.31
CA LEU A 177 -1.33 -44.27 -25.23
C LEU A 177 -1.38 -45.79 -25.05
N VAL A 178 -1.35 -46.26 -23.79
CA VAL A 178 -1.45 -47.70 -23.49
C VAL A 178 -2.77 -48.29 -23.99
N ILE A 179 -3.90 -47.62 -23.71
CA ILE A 179 -5.21 -48.07 -24.19
C ILE A 179 -5.24 -48.08 -25.73
N GLY A 180 -4.73 -47.04 -26.38
CA GLY A 180 -4.64 -46.97 -27.84
C GLY A 180 -3.84 -48.13 -28.43
N THR A 181 -2.69 -48.48 -27.84
CA THR A 181 -1.88 -49.62 -28.30
C THR A 181 -2.58 -50.96 -28.10
N LEU A 182 -3.31 -51.15 -26.99
CA LEU A 182 -4.08 -52.37 -26.75
C LEU A 182 -5.23 -52.53 -27.76
N VAL A 183 -5.94 -51.44 -28.05
CA VAL A 183 -7.01 -51.45 -29.07
C VAL A 183 -6.45 -51.76 -30.45
N ALA A 184 -5.30 -51.16 -30.82
CA ALA A 184 -4.64 -51.47 -32.09
C ALA A 184 -4.25 -52.95 -32.19
N MET A 185 -3.67 -53.53 -31.14
CA MET A 185 -3.31 -54.96 -31.11
C MET A 185 -4.54 -55.88 -31.22
N ILE A 186 -5.67 -55.52 -30.62
CA ILE A 186 -6.91 -56.32 -30.74
C ILE A 186 -7.46 -56.22 -32.18
N ALA A 187 -7.45 -55.03 -32.78
CA ALA A 187 -7.88 -54.83 -34.16
C ALA A 187 -7.02 -55.62 -35.16
N GLU A 188 -5.69 -55.63 -34.98
CA GLU A 188 -4.78 -56.44 -35.79
C GLU A 188 -5.02 -57.94 -35.60
N LYS A 189 -5.34 -58.37 -34.38
CA LYS A 189 -5.64 -59.77 -34.08
C LYS A 189 -6.96 -60.24 -34.70
N GLU A 190 -7.98 -59.39 -34.78
CA GLU A 190 -9.23 -59.72 -35.50
C GLU A 190 -9.06 -59.69 -37.02
N SER A 191 -8.24 -58.78 -37.56
CA SER A 191 -7.93 -58.75 -39.00
C SER A 191 -7.14 -59.97 -39.49
N SER A 192 -6.50 -60.72 -38.59
CA SER A 192 -5.71 -61.92 -38.93
C SER A 192 -6.48 -63.25 -38.79
N ARG A 193 -7.77 -63.22 -38.41
CA ARG A 193 -8.61 -64.43 -38.43
C ARG A 193 -8.97 -64.78 -39.89
N PRO A 194 -8.63 -66.00 -40.37
CA PRO A 194 -9.01 -66.40 -41.72
C PRO A 194 -10.54 -66.48 -41.83
N PRO A 195 -11.14 -66.10 -42.98
CA PRO A 195 -12.57 -66.22 -43.18
C PRO A 195 -12.99 -67.68 -43.02
N SER A 196 -14.02 -67.93 -42.21
CA SER A 196 -14.62 -69.26 -42.06
C SER A 196 -15.08 -69.78 -43.43
N PRO A 197 -14.84 -71.06 -43.78
CA PRO A 197 -15.26 -71.57 -45.07
C PRO A 197 -16.80 -71.58 -45.15
N PHE A 198 -17.34 -70.84 -46.12
CA PHE A 198 -18.73 -70.95 -46.56
C PHE A 198 -19.04 -72.41 -46.90
N LYS A 199 -20.01 -73.02 -46.22
CA LYS A 199 -20.65 -74.26 -46.68
C LYS A 199 -22.10 -73.98 -47.01
N LEU A 200 -22.42 -74.16 -48.29
CA LEU A 200 -23.71 -73.96 -48.93
C LEU A 200 -24.82 -74.85 -48.33
N PRO A 201 -26.09 -74.39 -48.32
CA PRO A 201 -27.21 -75.26 -48.02
C PRO A 201 -27.43 -76.24 -49.19
N ILE A 202 -27.22 -77.53 -48.93
CA ILE A 202 -27.62 -78.60 -49.86
C ILE A 202 -29.15 -78.61 -49.89
N GLY A 203 -29.71 -78.13 -51.00
CA GLY A 203 -31.14 -78.16 -51.28
C GLY A 203 -31.66 -79.60 -51.33
N LYS A 204 -32.73 -79.86 -50.58
CA LYS A 204 -33.57 -81.04 -50.76
C LYS A 204 -34.30 -80.91 -52.11
N GLY A 205 -33.86 -81.67 -53.10
CA GLY A 205 -34.57 -81.88 -54.37
C GLY A 205 -35.14 -83.29 -54.44
N LYS A 206 -36.45 -83.38 -54.64
CA LYS A 206 -37.27 -84.60 -54.82
C LYS A 206 -36.77 -85.47 -55.98
N SER A 207 -36.90 -86.79 -55.85
CA SER A 207 -37.12 -87.69 -56.99
C SER A 207 -38.45 -88.41 -56.81
N ILE A 208 -39.10 -88.61 -57.95
CA ILE A 208 -40.44 -89.12 -58.25
C ILE A 208 -40.63 -90.55 -57.76
#